data_AF-A0A7S0Q238-F1
#
_entry.id   AF-A0A7S0Q238-F1
#
_cell.length_a   1.000
_cell.length_b   1.000
_cell.length_c   1.000
_cell.angle_alpha   90.00
_cell.angle_beta   90.00
_cell.angle_gamma   90.00
#
_symmetry.space_group_name_H-M   'P 1'
#
loop_
_entity.id
_entity.type
_entity.pdbx_description
1 polymer ?
#
loop_
_entity_poly.entity_id
_entity_poly.type
_entity_poly.pdbx_seq_one_letter_code
_entity_poly.pdbx_strand_id
1 'polypeptide(L)'
;PPPATKNLTLQSQAVYEAMPSSEFTMLPLELRDLISAERRKQGLKQFQYGWGDYESQRPNLKRLIQNSADDLAYLRHRLVDHLTDRSKLNEFQQIIVSTKAKNKNDPKMRKWKEDQVQLMGQWIADYFNDAGYEQWAAYPELFKAMLINAFPPIDALDAKHAIEEGTLKEFENKQIHFMGVMDSHLALLNRPAQIREAYLQLSSGGKALQPAY
;
A
#
# COMPACT_ATOMS: atom_id res chain seq x y z
N PRO A 1 7.91 7.96 -18.41
CA PRO A 1 8.43 6.63 -18.83
C PRO A 1 7.91 5.59 -17.83
N PRO A 2 7.54 4.37 -18.26
CA PRO A 2 7.32 3.29 -17.30
C PRO A 2 8.56 3.20 -16.39
N PRO A 3 8.42 2.94 -15.08
CA PRO A 3 9.58 2.67 -14.24
C PRO A 3 10.41 1.62 -14.97
N ALA A 4 11.73 1.85 -15.07
CA ALA A 4 12.61 0.89 -15.72
C ALA A 4 12.32 -0.46 -15.06
N THR A 5 11.64 -1.34 -15.78
CA THR A 5 11.34 -2.69 -15.31
C THR A 5 12.70 -3.27 -15.01
N LYS A 6 13.07 -3.30 -13.72
CA LYS A 6 14.21 -4.10 -13.28
C LYS A 6 13.95 -5.46 -13.90
N ASN A 7 14.94 -6.09 -14.51
CA ASN A 7 14.78 -7.42 -15.12
C ASN A 7 14.34 -8.40 -14.01
N LEU A 8 13.04 -8.47 -13.74
CA LEU A 8 12.44 -9.26 -12.69
C LEU A 8 12.27 -10.65 -13.28
N THR A 9 13.23 -11.52 -13.00
CA THR A 9 13.15 -12.92 -13.41
C THR A 9 12.16 -13.64 -12.49
N LEU A 10 11.03 -14.05 -13.05
CA LEU A 10 10.07 -14.89 -12.35
C LEU A 10 10.73 -16.24 -12.03
N GLN A 11 10.75 -16.61 -10.75
CA GLN A 11 11.21 -17.92 -10.32
C GLN A 11 10.09 -18.95 -10.44
N SER A 12 10.40 -20.22 -10.19
CA SER A 12 9.36 -21.24 -10.16
C SER A 12 8.37 -20.96 -9.03
N GLN A 13 7.10 -21.30 -9.24
CA GLN A 13 6.05 -21.06 -8.27
C GLN A 13 6.32 -21.71 -6.90
N ALA A 14 6.95 -22.89 -6.90
CA ALA A 14 7.31 -23.60 -5.69
C ALA A 14 8.20 -22.77 -4.76
N VAL A 15 9.05 -21.88 -5.29
CA VAL A 15 9.86 -20.98 -4.47
C VAL A 15 8.98 -20.00 -3.71
N TYR A 16 8.01 -19.37 -4.38
CA TYR A 16 7.11 -18.41 -3.75
C TYR A 16 6.13 -19.06 -2.76
N GLU A 17 5.76 -20.32 -2.99
CA GLU A 17 4.89 -21.07 -2.06
C GLU A 17 5.62 -21.51 -0.78
N ALA A 18 6.93 -21.75 -0.86
CA ALA A 18 7.76 -22.04 0.30
C ALA A 18 8.21 -20.77 1.06
N MET A 19 8.00 -19.58 0.48
CA MET A 19 8.46 -18.31 1.03
C MET A 19 7.60 -17.90 2.25
N PRO A 20 8.22 -17.51 3.38
CA PRO A 20 7.49 -16.92 4.50
C PRO A 20 6.72 -15.67 4.07
N SER A 21 5.52 -15.46 4.62
CA SER A 21 4.68 -14.29 4.28
C SER A 21 5.42 -12.96 4.47
N SER A 22 6.23 -12.84 5.53
CA SER A 22 7.04 -11.65 5.82
C SER A 22 8.13 -11.38 4.77
N GLU A 23 8.63 -12.41 4.09
CA GLU A 23 9.59 -12.25 3.01
C GLU A 23 8.86 -11.95 1.69
N PHE A 24 7.72 -12.59 1.47
CA PHE A 24 6.90 -12.36 0.28
C PHE A 24 6.39 -10.92 0.20
N THR A 25 5.96 -10.32 1.32
CA THR A 25 5.51 -8.91 1.36
C THR A 25 6.62 -7.92 1.06
N MET A 26 7.89 -8.32 1.16
CA MET A 26 9.07 -7.50 0.86
C MET A 26 9.51 -7.57 -0.61
N LEU A 27 8.85 -8.40 -1.42
CA LEU A 27 9.05 -8.41 -2.88
C LEU A 27 8.48 -7.13 -3.50
N PRO A 28 9.11 -6.60 -4.57
CA PRO A 28 8.56 -5.50 -5.35
C PRO A 28 7.11 -5.79 -5.74
N LEU A 29 6.25 -4.77 -5.67
CA LEU A 29 4.83 -4.95 -5.95
C LEU A 29 4.58 -5.45 -7.37
N GLU A 30 5.36 -4.99 -8.35
CA GLU A 30 5.32 -5.50 -9.72
C GLU A 30 5.53 -7.03 -9.79
N LEU A 31 6.52 -7.55 -9.05
CA LEU A 31 6.77 -8.98 -9.00
C LEU A 31 5.60 -9.73 -8.33
N ARG A 32 5.04 -9.18 -7.25
CA ARG A 32 3.86 -9.77 -6.57
C ARG A 32 2.63 -9.80 -7.49
N ASP A 33 2.43 -8.78 -8.30
CA ASP A 33 1.36 -8.71 -9.30
C ASP A 33 1.58 -9.75 -10.41
N LEU A 34 2.81 -9.92 -10.91
CA LEU A 34 3.16 -10.95 -11.90
C LEU A 34 2.90 -12.37 -11.35
N ILE A 35 3.35 -12.65 -10.13
CA ILE A 35 3.10 -13.94 -9.45
C ILE A 35 1.60 -14.18 -9.30
N SER A 36 0.85 -13.15 -8.90
CA SER A 36 -0.61 -13.23 -8.74
C SER A 36 -1.34 -13.43 -10.07
N ALA A 37 -0.85 -12.84 -11.16
CA ALA A 37 -1.37 -13.06 -12.50
C ALA A 37 -1.14 -14.51 -12.95
N GLU A 38 0.06 -15.05 -12.73
CA GLU A 38 0.39 -16.42 -13.13
C GLU A 38 -0.42 -17.46 -12.34
N ARG A 39 -0.58 -17.27 -11.03
CA ARG A 39 -1.46 -18.10 -10.20
C ARG A 39 -2.90 -18.10 -10.69
N ARG A 40 -3.42 -16.93 -11.08
CA ARG A 40 -4.79 -16.82 -11.65
C ARG A 40 -4.94 -17.63 -12.94
N LYS A 41 -3.94 -17.62 -13.84
CA LYS A 41 -3.98 -18.43 -15.07
C LYS A 41 -4.06 -19.93 -14.77
N GLN A 42 -3.46 -20.36 -13.66
CA GLN A 42 -3.51 -21.75 -13.19
C GLN A 42 -4.75 -22.07 -12.34
N GLY A 43 -5.69 -21.13 -12.18
CA GLY A 43 -6.88 -21.32 -11.34
C GLY A 43 -6.60 -21.30 -9.83
N LEU A 44 -5.39 -20.88 -9.43
CA LEU A 44 -4.99 -20.80 -8.03
C LEU A 44 -5.39 -19.47 -7.40
N LYS A 45 -5.62 -19.49 -6.08
CA LYS A 45 -5.92 -18.28 -5.31
C LYS A 45 -4.71 -17.35 -5.25
N GLN A 46 -4.96 -16.05 -5.29
CA GLN A 46 -3.95 -15.03 -5.01
C GLN A 46 -3.40 -15.21 -3.60
N PHE A 47 -2.14 -14.80 -3.38
CA PHE A 47 -1.59 -14.74 -2.05
C PHE A 47 -2.36 -13.71 -1.21
N GLN A 48 -2.78 -14.13 -0.02
CA GLN A 48 -3.33 -13.24 0.98
C GLN A 48 -2.20 -12.85 1.91
N TYR A 49 -1.82 -11.58 1.90
CA TYR A 49 -0.90 -11.00 2.86
C TYR A 49 -1.64 -9.92 3.66
N GLY A 50 -1.27 -9.78 4.93
CA GLY A 50 -1.87 -8.85 5.87
C GLY A 50 -0.89 -7.75 6.29
N TRP A 51 -1.36 -6.88 7.19
CA TRP A 51 -0.57 -5.84 7.85
C TRP A 51 0.61 -6.41 8.63
N GLY A 52 0.43 -7.57 9.28
CA GLY A 52 1.43 -8.12 10.20
C GLY A 52 1.53 -7.31 11.49
N ASP A 53 2.51 -7.62 12.34
CA ASP A 53 2.85 -6.87 13.54
C ASP A 53 4.04 -5.93 13.30
N TYR A 54 4.13 -4.86 14.10
CA TYR A 54 5.20 -3.87 13.96
C TYR A 54 6.58 -4.46 14.26
N GLU A 55 6.71 -5.22 15.35
CA GLU A 55 8.00 -5.74 15.84
C GLU A 55 8.70 -6.63 14.80
N SER A 56 7.96 -7.51 14.12
CA SER A 56 8.50 -8.37 13.07
C SER A 56 8.92 -7.59 11.81
N GLN A 57 8.30 -6.43 11.56
CA GLN A 57 8.58 -5.59 10.41
C GLN A 57 9.59 -4.48 10.68
N ARG A 58 9.82 -4.10 11.95
CA ARG A 58 10.76 -3.05 12.36
C ARG A 58 12.14 -3.17 11.69
N PRO A 59 12.77 -4.37 11.60
CA PRO A 59 14.06 -4.53 10.92
C PRO A 59 14.05 -4.15 9.43
N ASN A 60 12.88 -4.11 8.81
CA ASN A 60 12.70 -3.92 7.37
C ASN A 60 12.06 -2.56 7.00
N LEU A 61 11.78 -1.67 7.95
CA LEU A 61 11.13 -0.37 7.67
C LEU A 61 11.89 0.46 6.64
N LYS A 62 13.23 0.49 6.73
CA LYS A 62 14.08 1.17 5.75
C LYS A 62 13.86 0.62 4.33
N ARG A 63 13.78 -0.71 4.20
CA ARG A 63 13.52 -1.37 2.91
C ARG A 63 12.12 -1.05 2.40
N LEU A 64 11.11 -1.04 3.27
CA LEU A 64 9.74 -0.64 2.90
C LEU A 64 9.72 0.79 2.34
N ILE A 65 10.37 1.74 3.01
CA ILE A 65 10.47 3.13 2.53
C ILE A 65 11.23 3.21 1.21
N GLN A 66 12.36 2.51 1.09
CA GLN A 66 13.17 2.50 -0.13
C GLN A 66 12.41 1.94 -1.35
N ASN A 67 11.63 0.87 -1.14
CA ASN A 67 10.83 0.24 -2.18
C ASN A 67 9.56 1.03 -2.49
N SER A 68 9.04 1.83 -1.55
CA SER A 68 7.76 2.54 -1.71
C SER A 68 7.72 3.44 -2.94
N ALA A 69 8.82 4.08 -3.33
CA ALA A 69 8.86 4.94 -4.51
C ALA A 69 8.64 4.14 -5.80
N ASP A 70 9.30 2.99 -5.95
CA ASP A 70 9.16 2.10 -7.10
C ASP A 70 7.74 1.48 -7.13
N ASP A 71 7.24 1.04 -5.98
CA ASP A 71 5.91 0.42 -5.85
C ASP A 71 4.78 1.43 -6.15
N LEU A 72 4.89 2.67 -5.65
CA LEU A 72 3.94 3.74 -5.96
C LEU A 72 4.00 4.15 -7.43
N ALA A 73 5.20 4.22 -8.02
CA ALA A 73 5.36 4.53 -9.44
C ALA A 73 4.75 3.43 -10.33
N TYR A 74 4.92 2.16 -9.94
CA TYR A 74 4.30 1.02 -10.61
C TYR A 74 2.77 1.08 -10.54
N LEU A 75 2.20 1.29 -9.35
CA LEU A 75 0.75 1.42 -9.18
C LEU A 75 0.17 2.57 -9.98
N ARG A 76 0.83 3.74 -9.94
CA ARG A 76 0.45 4.90 -10.75
C ARG A 76 0.39 4.55 -12.24
N HIS A 77 1.43 3.90 -12.77
CA HIS A 77 1.45 3.49 -14.17
C HIS A 77 0.30 2.53 -14.51
N ARG A 78 0.03 1.56 -13.64
CA ARG A 78 -1.10 0.64 -13.79
C ARG A 78 -2.46 1.35 -13.78
N LEU A 79 -2.65 2.32 -12.89
CA LEU A 79 -3.89 3.10 -12.87
C LEU A 79 -4.05 3.92 -14.14
N VAL A 80 -2.98 4.55 -14.65
CA VAL A 80 -3.02 5.27 -15.93
C VAL A 80 -3.40 4.33 -17.07
N ASP A 81 -2.84 3.11 -17.12
CA ASP A 81 -3.20 2.12 -18.14
C ASP A 81 -4.69 1.77 -18.09
N HIS A 82 -5.25 1.55 -16.90
CA HIS A 82 -6.69 1.33 -16.75
C HIS A 82 -7.52 2.58 -17.12
N LEU A 83 -7.10 3.77 -16.68
CA LEU A 83 -7.86 5.02 -16.88
C LEU A 83 -7.86 5.49 -18.35
N THR A 84 -6.82 5.13 -19.12
CA THR A 84 -6.70 5.49 -20.54
C THR A 84 -7.35 4.48 -21.48
N ASP A 85 -7.75 3.31 -20.98
CA ASP A 85 -8.44 2.27 -21.75
C ASP A 85 -9.76 1.87 -21.06
N ARG A 86 -10.87 2.28 -21.67
CA ARG A 86 -12.21 2.05 -21.11
C ARG A 86 -12.53 0.56 -20.90
N SER A 87 -12.01 -0.32 -21.77
CA SER A 87 -12.22 -1.76 -21.65
C SER A 87 -11.48 -2.30 -20.43
N LYS A 88 -10.22 -1.90 -20.24
CA LYS A 88 -9.42 -2.29 -19.06
C LYS A 88 -10.02 -1.76 -17.76
N LEU A 89 -10.52 -0.52 -17.75
CA LEU A 89 -11.18 0.03 -16.57
C LEU A 89 -12.42 -0.78 -16.18
N ASN A 90 -13.24 -1.15 -17.18
CA ASN A 90 -14.43 -1.94 -16.97
C ASN A 90 -14.09 -3.36 -16.46
N GLU A 91 -13.10 -4.03 -17.07
CA GLU A 91 -12.62 -5.33 -16.59
C GLU A 91 -12.11 -5.22 -15.15
N PHE A 92 -11.34 -4.18 -14.83
CA PHE A 92 -10.83 -3.95 -13.48
C PHE A 92 -11.97 -3.77 -12.46
N GLN A 93 -12.99 -2.96 -12.78
CA GLN A 93 -14.17 -2.82 -11.93
C GLN A 93 -14.88 -4.16 -11.71
N GLN A 94 -15.08 -4.95 -12.79
CA GLN A 94 -15.74 -6.24 -12.71
C GLN A 94 -14.98 -7.26 -11.86
N ILE A 95 -13.65 -7.28 -11.93
CA ILE A 95 -12.81 -8.13 -11.08
C ILE A 95 -13.03 -7.78 -9.60
N ILE A 96 -13.02 -6.50 -9.25
CA ILE A 96 -13.20 -6.06 -7.85
C ILE A 96 -14.62 -6.39 -7.35
N VAL A 97 -15.65 -6.03 -8.12
CA VAL A 97 -17.06 -6.29 -7.77
C VAL A 97 -17.30 -7.79 -7.58
N SER A 98 -16.84 -8.63 -8.51
CA SER A 98 -17.02 -10.07 -8.42
C SER A 98 -16.26 -10.71 -7.26
N THR A 99 -15.08 -10.19 -6.92
CA THR A 99 -14.29 -10.65 -5.77
C THR A 99 -14.97 -10.28 -4.45
N LYS A 100 -15.48 -9.05 -4.33
CA LYS A 100 -16.27 -8.62 -3.17
C LYS A 100 -17.53 -9.46 -3.01
N ALA A 101 -18.28 -9.69 -4.09
CA ALA A 101 -19.50 -10.49 -4.06
C ALA A 101 -19.25 -11.92 -3.56
N LYS A 102 -18.16 -12.56 -4.03
CA LYS A 102 -17.74 -13.89 -3.55
C LYS A 102 -17.40 -13.92 -2.06
N ASN A 103 -16.79 -12.85 -1.56
CA ASN A 103 -16.30 -12.78 -0.18
C ASN A 103 -17.31 -12.19 0.82
N LYS A 104 -18.40 -11.55 0.36
CA LYS A 104 -19.33 -10.76 1.20
C LYS A 104 -19.89 -11.55 2.39
N ASN A 105 -20.19 -12.82 2.18
CA ASN A 105 -20.80 -13.69 3.19
C ASN A 105 -19.84 -14.76 3.72
N ASP A 106 -18.55 -14.73 3.35
CA ASP A 106 -17.57 -15.69 3.84
C ASP A 106 -17.15 -15.28 5.27
N PRO A 107 -17.50 -16.08 6.31
CA PRO A 107 -17.16 -15.74 7.70
C PRO A 107 -15.65 -15.65 7.94
N LYS A 108 -14.84 -16.43 7.20
CA LYS A 108 -13.38 -16.38 7.32
C LYS A 108 -12.84 -15.09 6.76
N MET A 109 -13.35 -14.64 5.62
CA MET A 109 -12.95 -13.36 5.03
C MET A 109 -13.39 -12.16 5.89
N ARG A 110 -14.58 -12.23 6.50
CA ARG A 110 -15.03 -11.20 7.45
C ARG A 110 -14.11 -11.14 8.67
N LYS A 111 -13.85 -12.27 9.32
CA LYS A 111 -12.94 -12.36 10.47
C LYS A 111 -11.54 -11.87 10.10
N TRP A 112 -11.01 -12.29 8.96
CA TRP A 112 -9.72 -11.84 8.47
C TRP A 112 -9.67 -10.32 8.29
N LYS A 113 -10.72 -9.71 7.71
CA LYS A 113 -10.80 -8.26 7.54
C LYS A 113 -10.84 -7.53 8.88
N GLU A 114 -11.63 -8.02 9.84
CA GLU A 114 -11.68 -7.48 11.21
C GLU A 114 -10.29 -7.52 11.87
N ASP A 115 -9.59 -8.65 11.72
CA ASP A 115 -8.23 -8.81 12.24
C ASP A 115 -7.24 -7.85 11.57
N GLN A 116 -7.34 -7.63 10.26
CA GLN A 116 -6.49 -6.65 9.56
C GLN A 116 -6.74 -5.20 10.02
N VAL A 117 -7.98 -4.83 10.35
CA VAL A 117 -8.28 -3.50 10.88
C VAL A 117 -7.61 -3.30 12.24
N GLN A 118 -7.69 -4.31 13.12
CA GLN A 118 -7.04 -4.28 14.43
C GLN A 118 -5.51 -4.21 14.28
N LEU A 119 -4.93 -5.07 13.44
CA LEU A 119 -3.49 -5.10 13.18
C LEU A 119 -2.98 -3.77 12.62
N MET A 120 -3.71 -3.16 11.67
CA MET A 120 -3.37 -1.83 11.15
C MET A 120 -3.32 -0.78 12.27
N GLY A 121 -4.36 -0.72 13.10
CA GLY A 121 -4.43 0.26 14.19
C GLY A 121 -3.30 0.08 15.20
N GLN A 122 -3.03 -1.17 15.58
CA GLN A 122 -1.93 -1.51 16.47
C GLN A 122 -0.57 -1.16 15.85
N TRP A 123 -0.35 -1.51 14.58
CA TRP A 123 0.90 -1.22 13.88
C TRP A 123 1.20 0.28 13.83
N ILE A 124 0.20 1.12 13.54
CA ILE A 124 0.38 2.58 13.52
C ILE A 124 0.70 3.12 14.91
N ALA A 125 0.02 2.64 15.95
CA ALA A 125 0.28 3.06 17.32
C ALA A 125 1.70 2.66 17.78
N ASP A 126 2.12 1.43 17.49
CA ASP A 126 3.47 0.93 17.81
C ASP A 126 4.55 1.71 17.06
N TYR A 127 4.33 2.00 15.77
CA TYR A 127 5.23 2.85 15.00
C TYR A 127 5.34 4.27 15.60
N PHE A 128 4.24 4.89 16.01
CA PHE A 128 4.29 6.22 16.63
C PHE A 128 5.03 6.21 17.97
N ASN A 129 4.85 5.17 18.78
CA ASN A 129 5.60 5.02 20.02
C ASN A 129 7.12 4.90 19.74
N ASP A 130 7.51 4.03 18.81
CA ASP A 130 8.93 3.79 18.47
C ASP A 130 9.59 4.97 17.72
N ALA A 131 8.81 5.70 16.92
CA ALA A 131 9.28 6.88 16.17
C ALA A 131 9.35 8.16 17.02
N GLY A 132 9.08 8.09 18.33
CA GLY A 132 9.20 9.22 19.26
C GLY A 132 8.00 10.17 19.28
N TYR A 133 6.86 9.77 18.71
CA TYR A 133 5.61 10.54 18.75
C TYR A 133 4.79 10.25 20.02
N GLU A 134 5.43 10.10 21.19
CA GLU A 134 4.78 9.68 22.46
C GLU A 134 3.55 10.52 22.84
N GLN A 135 3.47 11.76 22.36
CA GLN A 135 2.37 12.69 22.63
C GLN A 135 1.12 12.43 21.77
N TRP A 136 1.10 11.41 20.90
CA TRP A 136 -0.04 11.13 20.01
C TRP A 136 -1.35 10.89 20.77
N ALA A 137 -1.26 10.29 21.97
CA ALA A 137 -2.40 10.07 22.84
C ALA A 137 -2.87 11.35 23.55
N ALA A 138 -1.97 12.30 23.82
CA ALA A 138 -2.28 13.57 24.48
C ALA A 138 -2.90 14.60 23.50
N TYR A 139 -2.53 14.54 22.21
CA TYR A 139 -3.01 15.47 21.17
C TYR A 139 -3.67 14.74 20.00
N PRO A 140 -4.74 13.95 20.23
CA PRO A 140 -5.30 13.07 19.19
C PRO A 140 -5.77 13.83 17.95
N GLU A 141 -6.26 15.07 18.10
CA GLU A 141 -6.76 15.85 16.97
C GLU A 141 -5.66 16.33 16.01
N LEU A 142 -4.46 16.60 16.53
CA LEU A 142 -3.29 16.93 15.71
C LEU A 142 -2.91 15.73 14.84
N PHE A 143 -2.81 14.55 15.44
CA PHE A 143 -2.42 13.33 14.72
C PHE A 143 -3.50 12.85 13.74
N LYS A 144 -4.79 13.02 14.08
CA LYS A 144 -5.88 12.80 13.12
C LYS A 144 -5.77 13.75 11.93
N ALA A 145 -5.48 15.03 12.15
CA ALA A 145 -5.29 15.99 11.05
C ALA A 145 -4.08 15.62 10.17
N MET A 146 -2.97 15.18 10.76
CA MET A 146 -1.82 14.65 10.00
C MET A 146 -2.20 13.45 9.15
N LEU A 147 -2.95 12.49 9.71
CA LEU A 147 -3.41 11.31 8.98
C LEU A 147 -4.36 11.67 7.83
N ILE A 148 -5.34 12.55 8.07
CA ILE A 148 -6.29 13.01 7.05
C ILE A 148 -5.58 13.78 5.94
N ASN A 149 -4.56 14.58 6.27
CA ASN A 149 -3.77 15.29 5.27
C ASN A 149 -2.88 14.35 4.45
N ALA A 150 -2.32 13.30 5.09
CA ALA A 150 -1.52 12.30 4.40
C ALA A 150 -2.37 11.37 3.52
N PHE A 151 -3.59 11.03 3.97
CA PHE A 151 -4.52 10.14 3.30
C PHE A 151 -5.89 10.83 3.16
N PRO A 152 -6.02 11.82 2.28
CA PRO A 152 -7.29 12.51 2.09
C PRO A 152 -8.34 11.52 1.54
N PRO A 153 -9.62 11.75 1.84
CA PRO A 153 -10.69 10.86 1.41
C PRO A 153 -10.77 10.80 -0.12
N ILE A 154 -10.74 9.58 -0.67
CA ILE A 154 -10.91 9.32 -2.11
C ILE A 154 -12.39 9.23 -2.54
N ASP A 155 -13.30 9.20 -1.55
CA ASP A 155 -14.75 9.10 -1.70
C ASP A 155 -15.44 9.85 -0.54
N ALA A 156 -16.77 10.02 -0.60
CA ALA A 156 -17.53 10.66 0.46
C ALA A 156 -17.42 9.89 1.80
N LEU A 157 -17.31 10.65 2.91
CA LEU A 157 -17.29 10.10 4.28
C LEU A 157 -18.71 9.86 4.81
N ASP A 158 -19.51 9.03 4.12
CA ASP A 158 -20.92 8.77 4.43
C ASP A 158 -21.21 7.34 4.93
N ALA A 159 -20.15 6.63 5.33
CA ALA A 159 -20.17 5.21 5.73
C ALA A 159 -20.63 4.22 4.64
N LYS A 160 -20.77 4.64 3.38
CA LYS A 160 -21.02 3.73 2.26
C LYS A 160 -19.70 3.23 1.70
N HIS A 161 -19.29 2.04 2.14
CA HIS A 161 -17.98 1.46 1.86
C HIS A 161 -17.87 0.76 0.50
N ALA A 162 -18.25 1.43 -0.58
CA ALA A 162 -18.24 0.79 -1.88
C ALA A 162 -17.54 1.64 -2.94
N ILE A 163 -16.21 1.61 -2.87
CA ILE A 163 -15.35 2.09 -3.97
C ILE A 163 -15.77 1.45 -5.30
N GLU A 164 -16.27 0.21 -5.25
CA GLU A 164 -16.67 -0.59 -6.40
C GLU A 164 -18.17 -0.62 -6.73
N GLU A 165 -19.05 -0.05 -5.90
CA GLU A 165 -20.48 0.05 -6.25
C GLU A 165 -20.73 1.41 -6.91
N GLY A 166 -21.51 1.39 -7.99
CA GLY A 166 -21.81 2.56 -8.79
C GLY A 166 -21.49 2.36 -10.28
N THR A 167 -21.68 3.44 -11.02
CA THR A 167 -21.36 3.53 -12.44
C THR A 167 -19.85 3.44 -12.66
N LEU A 168 -19.45 3.03 -13.87
CA LEU A 168 -18.04 3.02 -14.28
C LEU A 168 -17.38 4.41 -14.14
N LYS A 169 -18.15 5.50 -14.26
CA LYS A 169 -17.67 6.88 -14.07
C LYS A 169 -17.37 7.20 -12.60
N GLU A 170 -18.19 6.73 -11.67
CA GLU A 170 -17.91 6.89 -10.23
C GLU A 170 -16.65 6.10 -9.84
N PHE A 171 -16.50 4.88 -10.37
CA PHE A 171 -15.29 4.09 -10.19
C PHE A 171 -14.05 4.80 -10.75
N GLU A 172 -14.13 5.33 -11.97
CA GLU A 172 -13.09 6.15 -12.61
C GLU A 172 -12.65 7.33 -11.73
N ASN A 173 -13.62 8.13 -11.24
CA ASN A 173 -13.33 9.27 -10.36
C ASN A 173 -12.58 8.85 -9.10
N LYS A 174 -12.95 7.73 -8.48
CA LYS A 174 -12.26 7.20 -7.28
C LYS A 174 -10.82 6.77 -7.60
N GLN A 175 -10.59 6.15 -8.76
CA GLN A 175 -9.24 5.80 -9.21
C GLN A 175 -8.39 7.05 -9.47
N ILE A 176 -8.97 8.12 -10.04
CA ILE A 176 -8.30 9.41 -10.25
C ILE A 176 -7.91 10.03 -8.89
N HIS A 177 -8.82 10.06 -7.92
CA HIS A 177 -8.51 10.58 -6.58
C HIS A 177 -7.41 9.76 -5.90
N PHE A 178 -7.50 8.42 -5.96
CA PHE A 178 -6.47 7.55 -5.40
C PHE A 178 -5.10 7.77 -6.06
N MET A 179 -5.06 7.96 -7.39
CA MET A 179 -3.85 8.35 -8.11
C MET A 179 -3.29 9.69 -7.62
N GLY A 180 -4.15 10.68 -7.34
CA GLY A 180 -3.74 11.95 -6.75
C GLY A 180 -3.07 11.81 -5.39
N VAL A 181 -3.57 10.92 -4.52
CA VAL A 181 -2.93 10.60 -3.23
C VAL A 181 -1.55 10.00 -3.45
N MET A 182 -1.41 9.02 -4.36
CA MET A 182 -0.10 8.42 -4.68
C MET A 182 0.89 9.44 -5.23
N ASP A 183 0.46 10.32 -6.14
CA ASP A 183 1.28 11.39 -6.70
C ASP A 183 1.78 12.33 -5.61
N SER A 184 0.96 12.62 -4.59
CA SER A 184 1.38 13.43 -3.44
C SER A 184 2.51 12.75 -2.64
N HIS A 185 2.42 11.44 -2.40
CA HIS A 185 3.49 10.69 -1.71
C HIS A 185 4.76 10.57 -2.56
N LEU A 186 4.63 10.34 -3.87
CA LEU A 186 5.77 10.31 -4.79
C LEU A 186 6.49 11.66 -4.83
N ALA A 187 5.75 12.77 -4.85
CA ALA A 187 6.34 14.10 -4.81
C ALA A 187 7.13 14.35 -3.51
N LEU A 188 6.66 13.82 -2.37
CA LEU A 188 7.41 13.86 -1.11
C LEU A 188 8.70 13.04 -1.17
N LEU A 189 8.65 11.83 -1.74
CA LEU A 189 9.81 10.93 -1.86
C LEU A 189 10.87 11.45 -2.85
N ASN A 190 10.46 12.23 -3.84
CA ASN A 190 11.33 12.80 -4.88
C ASN A 190 11.88 14.20 -4.53
N ARG A 191 11.67 14.68 -3.29
CA ARG A 191 12.30 15.92 -2.82
C ARG A 191 13.84 15.84 -2.93
N PRO A 192 14.53 16.99 -3.07
CA PRO A 192 15.99 17.01 -3.23
C PRO A 192 16.72 16.10 -2.22
N ALA A 193 17.78 15.44 -2.69
CA ALA A 193 18.48 14.39 -1.96
C ALA A 193 18.86 14.77 -0.52
N GLN A 194 19.16 16.04 -0.25
CA GLN A 194 19.47 16.54 1.09
C GLN A 194 18.32 16.36 2.08
N ILE A 195 17.06 16.57 1.64
CA ILE A 195 15.86 16.35 2.47
C ILE A 195 15.57 14.85 2.60
N ARG A 196 15.78 14.09 1.52
CA ARG A 196 15.57 12.64 1.50
C ARG A 196 16.55 11.91 2.42
N GLU A 197 17.83 12.26 2.40
CA GLU A 197 18.85 11.67 3.28
C GLU A 197 18.60 12.02 4.73
N ALA A 198 18.20 13.25 5.05
CA ALA A 198 17.79 13.61 6.41
C ALA A 198 16.62 12.75 6.90
N TYR A 199 15.61 12.52 6.04
CA TYR A 199 14.47 11.64 6.35
C TYR A 199 14.89 10.18 6.57
N LEU A 200 15.76 9.66 5.69
CA LEU A 200 16.26 8.29 5.80
C LEU A 200 17.13 8.07 7.05
N GLN A 201 17.97 9.05 7.42
CA GLN A 201 18.78 8.99 8.63
C GLN A 201 17.91 8.93 9.88
N LEU A 202 16.88 9.79 9.98
CA LEU A 202 15.92 9.77 11.09
C LEU A 202 15.16 8.43 11.16
N SER A 203 14.73 7.88 10.03
CA SER A 203 14.02 6.59 9.98
C SER A 203 14.88 5.36 10.32
N SER A 204 16.19 5.51 10.41
CA SER A 204 17.14 4.40 10.67
C SER A 204 17.66 4.36 12.11
N GLY A 205 17.09 5.17 13.01
CA GLY A 205 17.59 5.29 14.38
C GLY A 205 18.97 5.95 14.47
N GLY A 206 19.43 6.62 13.41
CA GLY A 206 20.66 7.40 13.42
C GLY A 206 20.50 8.61 14.33
N LYS A 207 21.46 8.85 15.22
CA LYS A 207 21.51 10.11 15.99
C LYS A 207 21.49 11.27 15.00
N ALA A 208 20.50 12.17 15.13
CA ALA A 208 20.44 13.39 14.35
C ALA A 208 21.79 14.11 14.43
N LEU A 209 22.35 14.47 13.27
CA LEU A 209 23.54 15.32 13.22
C LEU A 209 23.23 16.59 14.02
N GLN A 210 23.96 16.81 15.12
CA GLN A 210 23.91 18.10 15.78
C GLN A 210 24.36 19.14 14.76
N PRO A 211 23.52 20.16 14.45
CA PRO A 211 23.96 21.23 13.58
C PRO A 211 25.20 21.86 14.21
N ALA A 212 26.31 21.86 13.45
CA ALA A 212 27.49 22.62 13.81
C ALA A 212 27.12 24.10 13.72
N TYR A 213 26.81 24.69 14.88
CA TYR A 213 26.71 26.12 15.08
C TYR A 213 28.08 26.68 15.46
#